data_AF-A0A7X1NEE7-F1
#
_entry.id   AF-A0A7X1NEE7-F1
#
_cell.length_a   1.000
_cell.length_b   1.000
_cell.length_c   1.000
_cell.angle_alpha   90.00
_cell.angle_beta   90.00
_cell.angle_gamma   90.00
#
_symmetry.space_group_name_H-M   'P 1'
#
loop_
_entity.id
_entity.type
_entity.pdbx_description
1 polymer ?
#
loop_
_entity_poly.entity_id
_entity_poly.type
_entity_poly.pdbx_seq_one_letter_code
_entity_poly.pdbx_strand_id
1 'polypeptide(L)' 'MPTKYRELIALSVAFTTQCPLCVDLHTAGAKAHGATREEIAEVCMIAAAMAGAAYGQRLLSLKLYDQR' A
#
# COMPACT_ATOMS: atom_id res chain seq x y z
N MET A 1 -19.63 -8.30 -3.55
CA MET A 1 -18.85 -7.38 -2.71
C MET A 1 -19.02 -5.96 -3.23
N PRO A 2 -19.43 -4.99 -2.39
CA PRO A 2 -19.55 -3.57 -2.78
C PRO A 2 -18.24 -3.00 -3.34
N THR A 3 -18.33 -2.07 -4.31
CA THR A 3 -17.15 -1.53 -4.99
C THR A 3 -16.18 -0.83 -4.06
N LYS A 4 -16.66 -0.09 -3.04
CA LYS A 4 -15.82 0.51 -1.99
C LYS A 4 -14.82 -0.48 -1.40
N TYR A 5 -15.31 -1.65 -0.98
CA TYR A 5 -14.47 -2.67 -0.36
C TYR A 5 -13.52 -3.32 -1.38
N ARG A 6 -13.93 -3.45 -2.65
CA ARG A 6 -13.04 -3.94 -3.72
C ARG A 6 -11.85 -3.02 -3.93
N GLU A 7 -12.10 -1.72 -3.99
CA GLU A 7 -11.05 -0.71 -4.16
C GLU A 7 -10.13 -0.62 -2.94
N LEU A 8 -10.66 -0.70 -1.71
CA LEU A 8 -9.84 -0.74 -0.50
C LEU A 8 -8.93 -1.98 -0.44
N ILE A 9 -9.43 -3.15 -0.86
CA ILE A 9 -8.60 -4.37 -0.96
C ILE A 9 -7.52 -4.19 -2.04
N ALA A 10 -7.89 -3.65 -3.21
CA ALA A 10 -6.94 -3.41 -4.29
C ALA A 10 -5.86 -2.39 -3.89
N LEU A 11 -6.23 -1.34 -3.14
CA LEU A 11 -5.31 -0.37 -2.56
C LEU A 11 -4.30 -1.03 -1.60
N SER A 12 -4.76 -1.94 -0.73
CA SER A 12 -3.87 -2.71 0.17
C SER A 12 -2.83 -3.53 -0.62
N VAL A 13 -3.28 -4.22 -1.68
CA VAL A 13 -2.39 -4.99 -2.56
C VAL A 13 -1.40 -4.07 -3.28
N ALA A 14 -1.88 -2.95 -3.85
CA ALA A 14 -1.06 -1.96 -4.52
C ALA A 14 0.04 -1.37 -3.62
N PHE A 15 -0.31 -1.08 -2.36
CA PHE A 15 0.62 -0.58 -1.36
C PHE A 15 1.68 -1.65 -1.02
N THR A 16 1.24 -2.91 -0.84
CA THR A 16 2.14 -4.03 -0.51
C THR A 16 3.11 -4.36 -1.64
N THR A 17 2.65 -4.28 -2.90
CA THR A 17 3.48 -4.52 -4.09
C THR A 17 4.27 -3.29 -4.53
N GLN A 18 4.12 -2.17 -3.81
CA GLN A 18 4.82 -0.92 -4.09
C GLN A 18 4.61 -0.42 -5.52
N CYS A 19 3.37 -0.51 -6.05
CA CYS A 19 2.99 0.00 -7.37
C CYS A 19 2.41 1.43 -7.25
N PRO A 20 3.17 2.51 -7.57
CA PRO A 20 2.69 3.88 -7.34
C PRO A 20 1.45 4.24 -8.16
N LEU A 21 1.39 3.78 -9.41
CA LEU A 21 0.23 3.97 -10.28
C LEU A 21 -1.02 3.28 -9.70
N CYS A 22 -0.86 2.06 -9.19
CA CYS A 22 -1.97 1.30 -8.63
C CYS A 22 -2.47 1.94 -7.33
N VAL A 23 -1.57 2.51 -6.52
CA VAL A 23 -1.94 3.27 -5.31
C VAL A 23 -2.80 4.47 -5.69
N ASP A 24 -2.41 5.25 -6.70
CA ASP A 24 -3.19 6.40 -7.16
C ASP A 24 -4.57 5.97 -7.70
N LEU A 25 -4.58 4.99 -8.61
CA LEU A 25 -5.80 4.47 -9.24
C LEU A 25 -6.83 3.98 -8.19
N HIS A 26 -6.40 3.13 -7.27
CA HIS A 26 -7.31 2.51 -6.29
C HIS A 26 -7.65 3.45 -5.13
N THR A 27 -6.82 4.47 -4.85
CA THR A 27 -7.19 5.55 -3.92
C THR A 27 -8.32 6.40 -4.51
N ALA A 28 -8.22 6.79 -5.78
CA ALA A 28 -9.27 7.53 -6.48
C ALA A 28 -10.56 6.70 -6.60
N GLY A 29 -10.43 5.41 -6.95
CA GLY A 29 -11.54 4.47 -7.02
C GLY A 29 -12.27 4.31 -5.68
N ALA A 30 -11.53 4.10 -4.58
CA ALA A 30 -12.11 3.98 -3.25
C ALA A 30 -12.86 5.26 -2.84
N LYS A 31 -12.24 6.42 -3.03
CA LYS A 31 -12.84 7.73 -2.74
C LYS A 31 -14.13 7.96 -3.54
N ALA A 32 -14.14 7.62 -4.83
CA ALA A 32 -15.32 7.75 -5.69
C ALA A 32 -16.51 6.89 -5.22
N HIS A 33 -16.24 5.80 -4.50
CA HIS A 33 -17.25 4.90 -3.94
C HIS A 33 -17.50 5.14 -2.44
N GLY A 34 -17.14 6.32 -1.93
CA GLY A 34 -17.48 6.76 -0.58
C GLY A 34 -16.55 6.24 0.51
N ALA A 35 -15.33 5.81 0.17
CA ALA A 35 -14.32 5.53 1.18
C ALA A 35 -13.92 6.81 1.92
N THR A 36 -13.87 6.76 3.24
CA THR A 36 -13.44 7.89 4.05
C THR A 36 -11.91 8.00 4.09
N ARG A 37 -11.41 9.15 4.54
CA ARG A 37 -9.98 9.34 4.75
C ARG A 37 -9.45 8.38 5.81
N GLU A 38 -10.26 8.10 6.82
CA GLU A 38 -9.96 7.19 7.92
C GLU A 38 -9.83 5.75 7.42
N GLU A 39 -10.76 5.28 6.59
CA GLU A 39 -10.70 3.93 6.00
C GLU A 39 -9.45 3.74 5.12
N ILE A 40 -9.11 4.75 4.31
CA ILE A 40 -7.89 4.72 3.49
C ILE A 40 -6.63 4.67 4.38
N ALA A 41 -6.59 5.50 5.42
CA ALA A 41 -5.46 5.53 6.34
C ALA A 41 -5.27 4.19 7.08
N GLU A 42 -6.37 3.58 7.53
CA GLU A 42 -6.35 2.28 8.20
C GLU A 42 -5.85 1.17 7.26
N VAL A 43 -6.32 1.14 6.01
CA VAL A 43 -5.82 0.20 4.99
C VAL A 43 -4.33 0.36 4.76
N CYS A 44 -3.84 1.59 4.63
CA CYS A 44 -2.40 1.86 4.47
C CYS A 44 -1.58 1.40 5.68
N MET A 45 -2.07 1.62 6.90
CA MET A 45 -1.39 1.18 8.12
C MET A 45 -1.32 -0.34 8.23
N ILE A 46 -2.42 -1.04 7.91
CA ILE A 46 -2.45 -2.51 7.86
C ILE A 46 -1.49 -3.01 6.78
N ALA A 47 -1.54 -2.44 5.57
CA ALA A 47 -0.64 -2.81 4.49
C ALA A 47 0.83 -2.58 4.87
N ALA A 48 1.17 -1.45 5.51
CA ALA A 48 2.51 -1.15 5.97
C ALA A 48 3.01 -2.13 7.05
N ALA A 49 2.14 -2.53 7.99
CA ALA A 49 2.47 -3.53 9.01
C ALA A 49 2.80 -4.90 8.40
N MET A 50 2.13 -5.26 7.30
CA MET A 50 2.36 -6.51 6.58
C MET A 50 3.54 -6.41 5.59
N ALA A 51 3.72 -5.25 4.97
CA ALA A 51 4.70 -4.99 3.92
C ALA A 51 6.10 -4.70 4.47
N GLY A 52 6.58 -5.50 5.44
CA GLY A 52 7.94 -5.42 6.01
C GLY A 52 9.09 -5.33 4.97
N ALA A 53 8.80 -5.49 3.68
CA ALA A 53 9.59 -5.12 2.52
C ALA A 53 10.27 -3.73 2.57
N ALA A 54 9.67 -2.67 3.13
CA ALA A 54 10.38 -1.39 3.25
C ALA A 54 11.59 -1.49 4.20
N TYR A 55 11.42 -2.21 5.32
CA TYR A 55 12.50 -2.54 6.24
C TYR A 55 13.50 -3.52 5.60
N GLY A 56 13.01 -4.54 4.88
CA GLY A 56 13.83 -5.51 4.16
C GLY A 56 14.69 -4.91 3.05
N GLN A 57 14.13 -4.02 2.23
CA GLN A 57 14.87 -3.27 1.20
C GLN A 57 15.90 -2.33 1.83
N ARG A 58 15.59 -1.68 2.96
CA ARG A 58 16.57 -0.90 3.71
C ARG A 58 17.73 -1.78 4.18
N LEU A 59 17.47 -2.94 4.77
CA LEU A 59 18.54 -3.86 5.20
C LEU A 59 19.37 -4.38 4.02
N LEU A 60 18.73 -4.70 2.89
CA LEU A 60 19.42 -5.10 1.67
C LEU A 60 20.31 -3.96 1.13
N SER A 61 19.79 -2.74 1.08
CA SER A 61 20.53 -1.57 0.61
C SER A 61 21.76 -1.29 1.47
N LEU A 62 21.62 -1.37 2.81
CA LEU A 62 22.75 -1.27 3.74
C LEU A 62 23.76 -2.40 3.55
N LYS A 63 23.30 -3.65 3.45
CA LYS A 63 24.18 -4.80 3.19
C LYS A 63 24.97 -4.65 1.88
N LEU A 64 24.34 -4.14 0.82
CA LEU A 64 24.99 -3.89 -0.48
C LEU A 64 25.96 -2.71 -0.43
N TYR A 65 25.66 -1.69 0.40
CA TYR A 65 26.57 -0.58 0.67
C TYR A 65 27.82 -1.06 1.41
N ASP A 66 27.66 -1.87 2.45
CA ASP A 66 28.76 -2.40 3.27
C ASP A 66 29.64 -3.43 2.51
N GLN A 67 29.15 -3.96 1.39
CA GLN A 67 29.87 -4.92 0.52
C GLN A 67 30.74 -4.27 -0.56
N ARG A 68 30.79 -2.93 -0.64
CA ARG A 68 31.63 -2.16 -1.57
C ARG A 68 32.73 -1.42 -0.83
#